data_AF-A0A9E2YNT3-F1
#
_entry.id   AF-A0A9E2YNT3-F1
#
_cell.length_a   1.000
_cell.length_b   1.000
_cell.length_c   1.000
_cell.angle_alpha   90.00
_cell.angle_beta   90.00
_cell.angle_gamma   90.00
#
_symmetry.space_group_name_H-M   'P 1'
#
loop_
_entity.id
_entity.type
_entity.pdbx_description
1 polymer ?
#
loop_
_entity_poly.entity_id
_entity_poly.type
_entity_poly.pdbx_seq_one_letter_code
_entity_poly.pdbx_strand_id
1 'polypeptide(L)'
;MRILLAAFLPLALFAADTPDAAKSRKESAYKAALIKEIDSVAKRTQIMVDTVFSFGELGFQEIETSKYLTGILEKEGFTIERGIAGIPTAWMATWGSGKPVIALGSDIDCIPQASQKPGVAWHEPIIEGAPGHGEGHNSGEPLNITAAIAVKHLMEREHIPGTLKIWPGVAEEQLGSKAYFIRAGTFKDVDAVLFAHVANNLGVSYGEGGQNGLVSVEYMFKGESAHAAGAPWRGRSA
;
A
#
# COMPACT_ATOMS: atom_id res chain seq x y z
N MET A 1 61.02 56.21 19.26
CA MET A 1 59.59 55.99 18.96
C MET A 1 59.50 54.99 17.81
N ARG A 2 59.33 53.69 18.13
CA ARG A 2 59.17 52.60 17.15
C ARG A 2 57.73 52.11 17.26
N ILE A 3 56.94 52.31 16.21
CA ILE A 3 55.57 51.80 16.11
C ILE A 3 55.65 50.44 15.42
N LEU A 4 55.36 49.37 16.15
CA LEU A 4 55.16 48.03 15.62
C LEU A 4 53.70 47.92 15.14
N LEU A 5 53.48 47.87 13.83
CA LEU A 5 52.20 47.44 13.27
C LEU A 5 52.11 45.92 13.40
N ALA A 6 51.20 45.43 14.26
CA ALA A 6 50.80 44.04 14.27
C ALA A 6 49.70 43.83 13.21
N ALA A 7 50.03 43.09 12.15
CA ALA A 7 49.05 42.66 11.16
C ALA A 7 48.19 41.53 11.75
N PHE A 8 46.91 41.80 11.99
CA PHE A 8 45.92 40.78 12.31
C PHE A 8 45.48 40.10 11.00
N LEU A 9 45.94 38.86 10.77
CA LEU A 9 45.31 37.97 9.80
C LEU A 9 44.04 37.38 10.43
N PRO A 10 42.85 37.53 9.84
CA PRO A 10 41.69 36.80 10.32
C PRO A 10 41.86 35.32 10.00
N LEU A 11 42.01 34.48 11.04
CA LEU A 11 41.85 33.04 10.92
C LEU A 11 40.40 32.79 10.49
N ALA A 12 40.18 32.47 9.21
CA ALA A 12 38.94 31.86 8.78
C ALA A 12 38.87 30.46 9.40
N LEU A 13 38.13 30.31 10.51
CA LEU A 13 37.72 29.01 11.01
C LEU A 13 36.79 28.39 9.97
N PHE A 14 37.33 27.50 9.13
CA PHE A 14 36.52 26.53 8.42
C PHE A 14 35.95 25.57 9.46
N ALA A 15 34.71 25.79 9.88
CA ALA A 15 33.97 24.79 10.64
C ALA A 15 33.81 23.56 9.74
N ALA A 16 34.60 22.52 9.99
CA ALA A 16 34.42 21.23 9.34
C ALA A 16 33.05 20.67 9.75
N ASP A 17 32.24 20.30 8.78
CA ASP A 17 30.94 19.70 9.05
C ASP A 17 31.08 18.40 9.83
N THR A 18 30.29 18.27 10.88
CA THR A 18 30.23 17.02 11.64
C THR A 18 29.62 15.91 10.78
N PRO A 19 29.99 14.64 11.00
CA PRO A 19 29.43 13.50 10.27
C PRO A 19 27.88 13.44 10.32
N ASP A 20 27.28 13.83 11.46
CA ASP A 20 25.83 13.88 11.62
C ASP A 20 25.18 14.99 10.79
N ALA A 21 25.81 16.17 10.72
CA ALA A 21 25.33 17.26 9.87
C ALA A 21 25.42 16.88 8.38
N ALA A 22 26.49 16.20 7.97
CA ALA A 22 26.64 15.70 6.61
C ALA A 22 25.60 14.63 6.25
N LYS A 23 25.33 13.68 7.17
CA LYS A 23 24.29 12.65 7.01
C LYS A 23 22.89 13.25 6.88
N SER A 24 22.55 14.20 7.75
CA SER A 24 21.28 14.90 7.75
C SER A 24 21.04 15.69 6.44
N ARG A 25 22.07 16.37 5.91
CA ARG A 25 21.97 17.06 4.62
C ARG A 25 21.79 16.11 3.45
N LYS A 26 22.50 14.97 3.45
CA LYS A 26 22.36 13.94 2.43
C LYS A 26 20.95 13.36 2.41
N GLU A 27 20.41 13.04 3.57
CA GLU A 27 19.02 12.58 3.71
C GLU A 27 18.01 13.63 3.22
N SER A 28 18.23 14.90 3.56
CA SER A 28 17.37 16.01 3.14
C SER A 28 17.38 16.19 1.62
N ALA A 29 18.55 16.06 0.99
CA ALA A 29 18.69 16.09 -0.46
C ALA A 29 17.98 14.90 -1.13
N TYR A 30 18.07 13.70 -0.54
CA TYR A 30 17.35 12.53 -1.03
C TYR A 30 15.84 12.71 -0.96
N LYS A 31 15.31 13.21 0.16
CA LYS A 31 13.89 13.53 0.31
C LYS A 31 13.42 14.54 -0.73
N ALA A 32 14.17 15.62 -0.95
CA ALA A 32 13.84 16.62 -1.96
C ALA A 32 13.84 16.04 -3.39
N ALA A 33 14.81 15.17 -3.71
CA ALA A 33 14.86 14.50 -5.00
C ALA A 33 13.66 13.56 -5.21
N LEU A 34 13.31 12.76 -4.20
CA LEU A 34 12.17 11.85 -4.23
C LEU A 34 10.85 12.60 -4.42
N ILE A 35 10.62 13.70 -3.68
CA ILE A 35 9.43 14.54 -3.84
C ILE A 35 9.29 15.02 -5.28
N LYS A 36 10.37 15.58 -5.85
CA LYS A 36 10.37 16.06 -7.23
C LYS A 36 10.07 14.95 -8.24
N GLU A 37 10.63 13.77 -8.03
CA GLU A 37 10.39 12.62 -8.92
C GLU A 37 8.93 12.14 -8.84
N ILE A 38 8.40 11.97 -7.63
CA ILE A 38 7.00 11.57 -7.39
C ILE A 38 6.05 12.58 -8.04
N ASP A 39 6.28 13.88 -7.85
CA ASP A 39 5.48 14.94 -8.47
C ASP A 39 5.52 14.85 -10.00
N SER A 40 6.68 14.55 -10.58
CA SER A 40 6.84 14.43 -12.03
C SER A 40 6.05 13.28 -12.65
N VAL A 41 5.73 12.24 -11.86
CA VAL A 41 4.96 11.06 -12.30
C VAL A 41 3.53 11.07 -11.77
N ALA A 42 3.04 12.18 -11.19
CA ALA A 42 1.71 12.28 -10.61
C ALA A 42 0.59 11.80 -11.55
N LYS A 43 0.70 12.09 -12.86
CA LYS A 43 -0.28 11.62 -13.84
C LYS A 43 -0.31 10.09 -13.98
N ARG A 44 0.85 9.43 -13.96
CA ARG A 44 0.95 7.97 -13.99
C ARG A 44 0.32 7.37 -12.74
N THR A 45 0.60 7.94 -11.56
CA THR A 45 -0.01 7.52 -10.30
C THR A 45 -1.53 7.67 -10.34
N GLN A 46 -2.02 8.82 -10.79
CA GLN A 46 -3.45 9.06 -10.96
C GLN A 46 -4.11 8.00 -11.86
N ILE A 47 -3.50 7.69 -13.01
CA ILE A 47 -4.03 6.66 -13.92
C ILE A 47 -4.10 5.30 -13.23
N MET A 48 -3.12 4.92 -12.40
CA MET A 48 -3.19 3.68 -11.64
C MET A 48 -4.37 3.69 -10.66
N VAL A 49 -4.52 4.77 -9.88
CA VAL A 49 -5.62 4.94 -8.92
C VAL A 49 -6.99 4.86 -9.60
N ASP A 50 -7.16 5.56 -10.73
CA ASP A 50 -8.41 5.59 -11.51
C ASP A 50 -8.69 4.23 -12.16
N THR A 51 -7.65 3.51 -12.59
CA THR A 51 -7.80 2.18 -13.20
C THR A 51 -8.23 1.15 -12.16
N VAL A 52 -7.58 1.11 -11.00
CA VAL A 52 -7.99 0.21 -9.90
C VAL A 52 -9.41 0.56 -9.44
N PHE A 53 -9.73 1.85 -9.28
CA PHE A 53 -11.07 2.30 -8.95
C PHE A 53 -12.15 1.73 -9.90
N SER A 54 -11.82 1.67 -11.20
CA SER A 54 -12.74 1.22 -12.23
C SER A 54 -12.98 -0.29 -12.26
N PHE A 55 -12.09 -1.10 -11.65
CA PHE A 55 -12.27 -2.55 -11.62
C PHE A 55 -13.34 -2.97 -10.60
N GLY A 56 -13.34 -2.37 -9.40
CA GLY A 56 -14.38 -2.62 -8.40
C GLY A 56 -14.52 -4.11 -8.05
N GLU A 57 -13.39 -4.80 -7.85
CA GLU A 57 -13.37 -6.24 -7.59
C GLU A 57 -13.46 -6.55 -6.09
N LEU A 58 -14.35 -7.48 -5.72
CA LEU A 58 -14.52 -7.92 -4.33
C LEU A 58 -13.35 -8.78 -3.85
N GLY A 59 -13.27 -8.97 -2.53
CA GLY A 59 -12.35 -9.90 -1.90
C GLY A 59 -12.28 -11.28 -2.58
N PHE A 60 -11.06 -11.75 -2.84
CA PHE A 60 -10.72 -12.98 -3.57
C PHE A 60 -11.07 -12.98 -5.07
N GLN A 61 -11.51 -11.85 -5.62
CA GLN A 61 -11.89 -11.69 -7.03
C GLN A 61 -11.09 -10.57 -7.72
N GLU A 62 -10.00 -10.09 -7.11
CA GLU A 62 -9.15 -8.96 -7.54
C GLU A 62 -8.23 -9.31 -8.73
N ILE A 63 -8.80 -9.94 -9.77
CA ILE A 63 -8.07 -10.53 -10.89
C ILE A 63 -7.46 -9.45 -11.79
N GLU A 64 -8.28 -8.52 -12.27
CA GLU A 64 -7.82 -7.44 -13.17
C GLU A 64 -6.97 -6.43 -12.42
N THR A 65 -7.31 -6.13 -11.16
CA THR A 65 -6.51 -5.28 -10.27
C THR A 65 -5.11 -5.86 -10.09
N SER A 66 -5.01 -7.13 -9.70
CA SER A 66 -3.72 -7.79 -9.49
C SER A 66 -2.92 -7.89 -10.78
N LYS A 67 -3.55 -8.26 -11.89
CA LYS A 67 -2.91 -8.33 -13.21
C LYS A 67 -2.38 -6.97 -13.66
N TYR A 68 -3.15 -5.90 -13.49
CA TYR A 68 -2.75 -4.55 -13.86
C TYR A 68 -1.54 -4.07 -13.06
N LEU A 69 -1.60 -4.15 -11.73
CA LEU A 69 -0.54 -3.66 -10.84
C LEU A 69 0.76 -4.47 -11.02
N THR A 70 0.66 -5.79 -11.06
CA THR A 70 1.84 -6.65 -11.29
C THR A 70 2.44 -6.45 -12.68
N GLY A 71 1.62 -6.24 -13.72
CA GLY A 71 2.12 -5.95 -15.06
C GLY A 71 2.88 -4.62 -15.15
N ILE A 72 2.57 -3.66 -14.28
CA ILE A 72 3.37 -2.43 -14.14
C ILE A 72 4.70 -2.74 -13.44
N LEU A 73 4.65 -3.48 -12.34
CA LEU A 73 5.84 -3.86 -11.58
C LEU A 73 6.83 -4.71 -12.38
N GLU A 74 6.35 -5.65 -13.19
CA GLU A 74 7.17 -6.44 -14.13
C GLU A 74 7.91 -5.54 -15.12
N LYS A 75 7.24 -4.52 -15.68
CA LYS A 75 7.87 -3.54 -16.58
C LYS A 75 8.93 -2.70 -15.88
N GLU A 76 8.78 -2.51 -14.58
CA GLU A 76 9.75 -1.82 -13.72
C GLU A 76 10.86 -2.75 -13.20
N GLY A 77 10.90 -4.00 -13.65
CA GLY A 77 11.95 -4.95 -13.34
C GLY A 77 11.79 -5.66 -11.99
N PHE A 78 10.60 -5.61 -11.38
CA PHE A 78 10.30 -6.45 -10.22
C PHE A 78 10.02 -7.89 -10.67
N THR A 79 10.47 -8.85 -9.87
CA THR A 79 10.11 -10.26 -10.01
C THR A 79 8.83 -10.51 -9.23
N ILE A 80 7.81 -11.11 -9.87
CA ILE A 80 6.51 -11.36 -9.24
C ILE A 80 6.36 -12.83 -8.87
N GLU A 81 6.16 -13.11 -7.60
CA GLU A 81 5.64 -14.38 -7.11
C GLU A 81 4.11 -14.27 -7.01
N ARG A 82 3.37 -15.05 -7.81
CA ARG A 82 1.90 -15.04 -7.82
C ARG A 82 1.34 -16.23 -7.06
N GLY A 83 0.12 -16.11 -6.56
CA GLY A 83 -0.56 -17.21 -5.87
C GLY A 83 -0.05 -17.44 -4.45
N ILE A 84 0.54 -16.43 -3.80
CA ILE A 84 1.14 -16.61 -2.46
C ILE A 84 0.09 -17.09 -1.46
N ALA A 85 0.51 -17.96 -0.53
CA ALA A 85 -0.37 -18.64 0.42
C ALA A 85 -1.53 -19.42 -0.24
N GLY A 86 -1.42 -19.79 -1.52
CA GLY A 86 -2.46 -20.51 -2.27
C GLY A 86 -3.65 -19.63 -2.70
N ILE A 87 -3.53 -18.30 -2.61
CA ILE A 87 -4.59 -17.35 -2.97
C ILE A 87 -4.30 -16.82 -4.38
N PRO A 88 -5.14 -17.13 -5.39
CA PRO A 88 -4.82 -16.83 -6.80
C PRO A 88 -4.54 -15.36 -7.12
N THR A 89 -5.22 -14.43 -6.45
CA THR A 89 -5.07 -12.98 -6.64
C THR A 89 -3.97 -12.37 -5.77
N ALA A 90 -3.39 -13.13 -4.82
CA ALA A 90 -2.30 -12.62 -4.00
C ALA A 90 -0.94 -12.73 -4.71
N TRP A 91 -0.06 -11.77 -4.48
CA TRP A 91 1.28 -11.76 -5.07
C TRP A 91 2.31 -11.07 -4.17
N MET A 92 3.58 -11.31 -4.44
CA MET A 92 4.71 -10.60 -3.84
C MET A 92 5.65 -10.15 -4.96
N ALA A 93 5.85 -8.85 -5.09
CA ALA A 93 6.79 -8.29 -6.05
C ALA A 93 8.11 -7.95 -5.36
N THR A 94 9.25 -8.41 -5.89
CA THR A 94 10.57 -8.21 -5.30
C THR A 94 11.51 -7.52 -6.28
N TRP A 95 12.23 -6.50 -5.81
CA TRP A 95 13.34 -5.87 -6.53
C TRP A 95 14.54 -5.65 -5.60
N GLY A 96 15.74 -5.73 -6.16
CA GLY A 96 16.99 -5.53 -5.42
C GLY A 96 17.52 -6.82 -4.81
N SER A 97 18.49 -6.69 -3.90
CA SER A 97 19.11 -7.83 -3.24
C SER A 97 19.78 -7.43 -1.93
N GLY A 98 19.98 -8.42 -1.06
CA GLY A 98 20.60 -8.20 0.24
C GLY A 98 19.65 -7.56 1.26
N LYS A 99 20.25 -6.86 2.22
CA LYS A 99 19.56 -6.32 3.40
C LYS A 99 19.71 -4.80 3.46
N PRO A 100 18.72 -4.08 4.03
CA PRO A 100 17.46 -4.61 4.59
C PRO A 100 16.46 -5.00 3.49
N VAL A 101 15.53 -5.88 3.85
CA VAL A 101 14.32 -6.23 3.07
C VAL A 101 13.16 -5.42 3.67
N ILE A 102 12.68 -4.45 2.91
CA ILE A 102 11.55 -3.59 3.31
C ILE A 102 10.35 -3.92 2.44
N ALA A 103 9.24 -4.31 3.05
CA ALA A 103 8.00 -4.58 2.36
C ALA A 103 7.03 -3.40 2.50
N LEU A 104 6.40 -3.02 1.39
CA LEU A 104 5.35 -2.01 1.31
C LEU A 104 4.04 -2.71 0.94
N GLY A 105 2.94 -2.35 1.59
CA GLY A 105 1.64 -2.93 1.25
C GLY A 105 0.45 -2.03 1.55
N SER A 106 -0.63 -2.30 0.84
CA SER A 106 -1.96 -1.75 1.06
C SER A 106 -2.99 -2.73 0.51
N ASP A 107 -4.26 -2.52 0.83
CA ASP A 107 -5.35 -3.39 0.44
C ASP A 107 -5.87 -3.04 -0.95
N ILE A 108 -6.43 -4.02 -1.68
CA ILE A 108 -6.84 -3.86 -3.09
C ILE A 108 -8.26 -4.33 -3.40
N ASP A 109 -8.96 -4.95 -2.45
CA ASP A 109 -10.36 -5.33 -2.61
C ASP A 109 -11.29 -4.13 -2.42
N CYS A 110 -12.53 -4.30 -2.86
CA CYS A 110 -13.59 -3.32 -2.65
C CYS A 110 -14.77 -3.94 -1.90
N ILE A 111 -15.75 -3.10 -1.55
CA ILE A 111 -16.92 -3.50 -0.76
C ILE A 111 -18.20 -3.60 -1.62
N PRO A 112 -19.18 -4.42 -1.20
CA PRO A 112 -20.47 -4.51 -1.88
C PRO A 112 -21.22 -3.17 -1.89
N GLN A 113 -21.96 -2.91 -2.99
CA GLN A 113 -22.89 -1.78 -3.11
C GLN A 113 -22.26 -0.38 -2.93
N ALA A 114 -20.94 -0.25 -3.14
CA ALA A 114 -20.23 1.03 -3.06
C ALA A 114 -19.80 1.59 -4.42
N SER A 115 -20.44 1.18 -5.52
CA SER A 115 -20.26 1.84 -6.81
C SER A 115 -20.58 3.33 -6.66
N GLN A 116 -19.70 4.19 -7.14
CA GLN A 116 -19.85 5.65 -6.98
C GLN A 116 -19.17 6.38 -8.13
N LYS A 117 -19.80 7.45 -8.63
CA LYS A 117 -19.15 8.35 -9.59
C LYS A 117 -18.04 9.15 -8.92
N PRO A 118 -16.81 9.18 -9.48
CA PRO A 118 -15.71 9.97 -8.94
C PRO A 118 -16.06 11.47 -8.84
N GLY A 119 -15.66 12.11 -7.75
CA GLY A 119 -15.84 13.55 -7.54
C GLY A 119 -17.27 13.99 -7.24
N VAL A 120 -18.21 13.06 -7.07
CA VAL A 120 -19.60 13.35 -6.68
C VAL A 120 -19.75 13.20 -5.18
N ALA A 121 -20.25 14.25 -4.51
CA ALA A 121 -20.34 14.34 -3.05
C ALA A 121 -21.65 13.77 -2.46
N TRP A 122 -22.50 13.16 -3.27
CA TRP A 122 -23.72 12.46 -2.86
C TRP A 122 -23.75 11.06 -3.47
N HIS A 123 -24.62 10.19 -2.96
CA HIS A 123 -24.78 8.83 -3.47
C HIS A 123 -25.26 8.88 -4.93
N GLU A 124 -24.38 8.50 -5.85
CA GLU A 124 -24.64 8.46 -7.27
C GLU A 124 -23.81 7.33 -7.89
N PRO A 125 -24.34 6.10 -7.89
CA PRO A 125 -23.61 4.95 -8.38
C PRO A 125 -23.37 5.03 -9.89
N ILE A 126 -22.25 4.44 -10.34
CA ILE A 126 -22.02 4.23 -11.78
C ILE A 126 -22.96 3.12 -12.27
N ILE A 127 -23.07 2.05 -11.46
CA ILE A 127 -23.99 0.94 -11.65
C ILE A 127 -24.70 0.69 -10.32
N GLU A 128 -26.02 0.76 -10.32
CA GLU A 128 -26.83 0.57 -9.10
C GLU A 128 -26.55 -0.79 -8.44
N GLY A 129 -26.23 -0.79 -7.15
CA GLY A 129 -25.96 -2.00 -6.36
C GLY A 129 -24.62 -2.70 -6.65
N ALA A 130 -23.81 -2.19 -7.60
CA ALA A 130 -22.51 -2.77 -7.90
C ALA A 130 -21.48 -2.46 -6.80
N PRO A 131 -20.43 -3.29 -6.67
CA PRO A 131 -19.33 -3.03 -5.75
C PRO A 131 -18.50 -1.80 -6.15
N GLY A 132 -17.70 -1.28 -5.21
CA GLY A 132 -16.81 -0.15 -5.46
C GLY A 132 -15.90 0.18 -4.27
N HIS A 133 -14.87 0.98 -4.51
CA HIS A 133 -13.86 1.32 -3.50
C HIS A 133 -14.32 2.45 -2.57
N GLY A 134 -15.31 2.17 -1.72
CA GLY A 134 -15.78 3.09 -0.67
C GLY A 134 -14.73 3.37 0.41
N GLU A 135 -13.88 2.39 0.71
CA GLU A 135 -12.84 2.47 1.75
C GLU A 135 -11.50 3.05 1.23
N GLY A 136 -11.39 3.25 -0.09
CA GLY A 136 -10.23 3.91 -0.71
C GLY A 136 -9.04 2.99 -1.03
N HIS A 137 -9.22 1.67 -1.00
CA HIS A 137 -8.22 0.65 -1.40
C HIS A 137 -7.68 0.81 -2.82
N ASN A 138 -8.40 1.52 -3.70
CA ASN A 138 -7.89 1.85 -5.03
C ASN A 138 -6.65 2.76 -5.03
N SER A 139 -6.37 3.45 -3.92
CA SER A 139 -5.30 4.44 -3.85
C SER A 139 -3.99 3.89 -3.27
N GLY A 140 -4.07 3.11 -2.19
CA GLY A 140 -2.91 2.78 -1.38
C GLY A 140 -1.85 2.00 -2.14
N GLU A 141 -2.22 0.94 -2.84
CA GLU A 141 -1.26 0.10 -3.55
C GLU A 141 -0.60 0.82 -4.75
N PRO A 142 -1.35 1.57 -5.60
CA PRO A 142 -0.74 2.47 -6.57
C PRO A 142 0.26 3.48 -6.00
N LEU A 143 -0.03 4.07 -4.83
CA LEU A 143 0.91 4.98 -4.16
C LEU A 143 2.17 4.25 -3.69
N ASN A 144 2.04 3.06 -3.12
CA ASN A 144 3.19 2.22 -2.74
C ASN A 144 4.07 1.88 -3.94
N ILE A 145 3.47 1.52 -5.08
CA ILE A 145 4.20 1.24 -6.32
C ILE A 145 4.98 2.47 -6.78
N THR A 146 4.35 3.65 -6.83
CA THR A 146 5.04 4.89 -7.20
C THR A 146 6.20 5.19 -6.25
N ALA A 147 5.99 5.06 -4.94
CA ALA A 147 7.04 5.29 -3.94
C ALA A 147 8.20 4.30 -4.10
N ALA A 148 7.91 3.01 -4.31
CA ALA A 148 8.91 1.97 -4.50
C ALA A 148 9.78 2.21 -5.74
N ILE A 149 9.17 2.62 -6.86
CA ILE A 149 9.90 2.95 -8.09
C ILE A 149 10.83 4.14 -7.88
N ALA A 150 10.36 5.21 -7.23
CA ALA A 150 11.19 6.37 -6.93
C ALA A 150 12.36 6.03 -5.99
N VAL A 151 12.10 5.24 -4.95
CA VAL A 151 13.15 4.75 -4.04
C VAL A 151 14.13 3.84 -4.76
N LYS A 152 13.66 2.94 -5.63
CA LYS A 152 14.50 2.11 -6.50
C LYS A 152 15.46 2.97 -7.33
N HIS A 153 14.98 3.99 -8.04
CA HIS A 153 15.85 4.84 -8.86
C HIS A 153 16.89 5.57 -8.02
N LEU A 154 16.51 6.04 -6.83
CA LEU A 154 17.45 6.62 -5.88
C LEU A 154 18.51 5.59 -5.44
N MET A 155 18.09 4.37 -5.12
CA MET A 155 18.99 3.29 -4.71
C MET A 155 19.98 2.93 -5.81
N GLU A 156 19.52 2.84 -7.07
CA GLU A 156 20.38 2.58 -8.23
C GLU A 156 21.41 3.70 -8.42
N ARG A 157 20.97 4.97 -8.42
CA ARG A 157 21.85 6.13 -8.61
C ARG A 157 22.92 6.24 -7.53
N GLU A 158 22.52 6.01 -6.29
CA GLU A 158 23.36 6.21 -5.10
C GLU A 158 24.06 4.93 -4.63
N HIS A 159 23.85 3.82 -5.34
CA HIS A 159 24.38 2.49 -5.01
C HIS A 159 24.00 2.05 -3.59
N ILE A 160 22.75 2.31 -3.18
CA ILE A 160 22.25 1.93 -1.86
C ILE A 160 21.80 0.47 -1.92
N PRO A 161 22.38 -0.43 -1.10
CA PRO A 161 21.98 -1.83 -1.07
C PRO A 161 20.62 -2.01 -0.37
N GLY A 162 19.92 -3.08 -0.71
CA GLY A 162 18.65 -3.44 -0.10
C GLY A 162 17.70 -4.15 -1.05
N THR A 163 16.61 -4.65 -0.49
CA THR A 163 15.54 -5.31 -1.22
C THR A 163 14.22 -4.60 -0.93
N LEU A 164 13.48 -4.25 -1.98
CA LEU A 164 12.13 -3.74 -1.90
C LEU A 164 11.15 -4.87 -2.22
N LYS A 165 10.17 -5.05 -1.34
CA LYS A 165 9.03 -5.95 -1.56
C LYS A 165 7.74 -5.16 -1.61
N ILE A 166 6.81 -5.55 -2.47
CA ILE A 166 5.47 -4.93 -2.57
C ILE A 166 4.44 -6.05 -2.56
N TRP A 167 3.37 -5.88 -1.80
CA TRP A 167 2.35 -6.91 -1.61
C TRP A 167 0.96 -6.31 -1.39
N PRO A 168 -0.10 -6.90 -1.97
CA PRO A 168 -1.46 -6.47 -1.76
C PRO A 168 -2.08 -7.16 -0.54
N GLY A 169 -2.89 -6.43 0.21
CA GLY A 169 -3.94 -7.02 1.04
C GLY A 169 -5.10 -7.47 0.16
N VAL A 170 -5.35 -8.77 0.15
CA VAL A 170 -6.43 -9.42 -0.62
C VAL A 170 -7.58 -9.73 0.34
N ALA A 171 -8.83 -9.51 -0.05
CA ALA A 171 -9.99 -9.76 0.81
C ALA A 171 -9.80 -9.23 2.25
N GLU A 172 -9.35 -7.98 2.39
CA GLU A 172 -9.13 -7.37 3.70
C GLU A 172 -10.44 -7.23 4.46
N GLU A 173 -11.48 -6.81 3.74
CA GLU A 173 -12.81 -6.49 4.28
C GLU A 173 -13.48 -7.70 4.93
N GLN A 174 -13.12 -8.91 4.47
CA GLN A 174 -13.58 -10.18 5.03
C GLN A 174 -12.64 -10.76 6.09
N LEU A 175 -11.54 -10.06 6.42
CA LEU A 175 -10.44 -10.55 7.26
C LEU A 175 -9.79 -11.81 6.68
N GLY A 176 -9.72 -11.88 5.35
CA GLY A 176 -9.63 -13.13 4.61
C GLY A 176 -8.21 -13.65 4.37
N SER A 177 -7.21 -12.79 4.14
CA SER A 177 -5.90 -13.24 3.63
C SER A 177 -4.70 -13.05 4.57
N LYS A 178 -4.61 -11.94 5.32
CA LYS A 178 -3.38 -11.55 6.02
C LYS A 178 -2.88 -12.63 6.97
N ALA A 179 -3.76 -13.30 7.70
CA ALA A 179 -3.40 -14.43 8.58
C ALA A 179 -2.81 -15.63 7.79
N TYR A 180 -3.30 -15.89 6.57
CA TYR A 180 -2.78 -16.94 5.70
C TYR A 180 -1.41 -16.60 5.15
N PHE A 181 -1.12 -15.33 4.84
CA PHE A 181 0.23 -14.89 4.44
C PHE A 181 1.24 -15.13 5.58
N ILE A 182 0.87 -14.78 6.81
CA ILE A 182 1.70 -15.04 7.99
C ILE A 182 1.93 -16.54 8.18
N ARG A 183 0.86 -17.35 8.08
CA ARG A 183 0.95 -18.81 8.20
C ARG A 183 1.83 -19.44 7.12
N ALA A 184 1.77 -18.93 5.89
CA ALA A 184 2.61 -19.37 4.78
C ALA A 184 4.07 -18.93 4.93
N GLY A 185 4.36 -18.00 5.84
CA GLY A 185 5.70 -17.49 6.09
C GLY A 185 6.17 -16.45 5.07
N THR A 186 5.25 -15.79 4.36
CA THR A 186 5.53 -14.81 3.29
C THR A 186 6.47 -13.68 3.73
N PHE A 187 6.48 -13.34 5.02
CA PHE A 187 7.26 -12.23 5.58
C PHE A 187 8.47 -12.67 6.43
N LYS A 188 8.84 -13.96 6.44
CA LYS A 188 9.90 -14.47 7.34
C LYS A 188 11.28 -13.82 7.13
N ASP A 189 11.56 -13.33 5.93
CA ASP A 189 12.83 -12.69 5.56
C ASP A 189 12.74 -11.15 5.52
N VAL A 190 11.58 -10.57 5.85
CA VAL A 190 11.32 -9.13 5.81
C VAL A 190 11.75 -8.49 7.13
N ASP A 191 12.55 -7.43 7.05
CA ASP A 191 13.06 -6.72 8.23
C ASP A 191 12.09 -5.64 8.73
N ALA A 192 11.33 -5.02 7.82
CA ALA A 192 10.24 -4.11 8.17
C ALA A 192 9.11 -4.14 7.13
N VAL A 193 7.88 -3.98 7.62
CA VAL A 193 6.69 -3.81 6.80
C VAL A 193 6.15 -2.40 7.04
N LEU A 194 5.97 -1.63 5.96
CA LEU A 194 5.24 -0.37 5.99
C LEU A 194 3.90 -0.62 5.30
N PHE A 195 2.82 -0.41 6.05
CA PHE A 195 1.47 -0.61 5.54
C PHE A 195 0.70 0.71 5.63
N ALA A 196 -0.01 1.06 4.56
CA ALA A 196 -0.71 2.33 4.45
C ALA A 196 -2.19 2.11 4.15
N HIS A 197 -3.03 2.95 4.77
CA HIS A 197 -4.45 3.05 4.50
C HIS A 197 -4.82 4.52 4.37
N VAL A 198 -5.71 4.85 3.45
CA VAL A 198 -6.21 6.22 3.28
C VAL A 198 -7.32 6.51 4.29
N ALA A 199 -7.39 7.74 4.78
CA ALA A 199 -8.48 8.21 5.63
C ALA A 199 -9.39 9.18 4.86
N ASN A 200 -10.44 9.66 5.50
CA ASN A 200 -11.39 10.60 4.92
C ASN A 200 -10.93 12.08 4.95
N ASN A 201 -9.67 12.36 5.27
CA ASN A 201 -9.16 13.72 5.38
C ASN A 201 -7.69 13.84 4.98
N LEU A 202 -7.26 15.05 4.62
CA LEU A 202 -5.88 15.34 4.22
C LEU A 202 -4.98 15.48 5.46
N GLY A 203 -4.40 14.37 5.89
CA GLY A 203 -3.44 14.30 6.99
C GLY A 203 -2.70 12.97 6.99
N VAL A 204 -1.56 12.93 7.68
CA VAL A 204 -0.76 11.71 7.84
C VAL A 204 -0.50 11.51 9.33
N SER A 205 -0.78 10.30 9.80
CA SER A 205 -0.42 9.84 11.14
C SER A 205 0.18 8.43 11.02
N TYR A 206 1.06 8.07 11.95
CA TYR A 206 1.70 6.76 11.99
C TYR A 206 1.98 6.36 13.44
N GLY A 207 2.16 5.07 13.68
CA GLY A 207 2.41 4.50 15.00
C GLY A 207 1.21 3.70 15.52
N GLU A 208 1.21 3.45 16.83
CA GLU A 208 0.20 2.62 17.48
C GLU A 208 -1.13 3.39 17.59
N GLY A 209 -2.04 3.11 16.65
CA GLY A 209 -3.32 3.81 16.51
C GLY A 209 -4.48 3.23 17.31
N GLY A 210 -4.26 2.20 18.15
CA GLY A 210 -5.32 1.58 18.95
C GLY A 210 -6.38 0.83 18.13
N GLN A 211 -5.95 0.09 17.10
CA GLN A 211 -6.87 -0.68 16.25
C GLN A 211 -7.49 -1.86 17.00
N ASN A 212 -8.69 -2.28 16.59
CA ASN A 212 -9.40 -3.40 17.19
C ASN A 212 -8.99 -4.74 16.55
N GLY A 213 -9.03 -5.81 17.34
CA GLY A 213 -9.02 -7.18 16.82
C GLY A 213 -10.42 -7.57 16.35
N LEU A 214 -10.53 -8.20 15.19
CA LEU A 214 -11.80 -8.61 14.59
C LEU A 214 -11.83 -10.12 14.32
N VAL A 215 -13.03 -10.71 14.38
CA VAL A 215 -13.31 -12.10 14.00
C VAL A 215 -14.57 -12.12 13.15
N SER A 216 -14.49 -12.72 11.97
CA SER A 216 -15.65 -12.96 11.11
C SER A 216 -16.25 -14.33 11.40
N VAL A 217 -17.58 -14.41 11.54
CA VAL A 217 -18.31 -15.65 11.86
C VAL A 217 -19.53 -15.76 10.96
N GLU A 218 -19.70 -16.92 10.31
CA GLU A 218 -20.89 -17.27 9.55
C GLU A 218 -21.77 -18.21 10.37
N TYR A 219 -23.07 -17.89 10.46
CA TYR A 219 -24.07 -18.74 11.12
C TYR A 219 -24.99 -19.37 10.08
N MET A 220 -25.07 -20.71 10.08
CA MET A 220 -25.97 -21.45 9.21
C MET A 220 -27.12 -22.06 10.02
N PHE A 221 -28.35 -21.68 9.67
CA PHE A 221 -29.56 -22.24 10.27
C PHE A 221 -30.18 -23.26 9.33
N LYS A 222 -30.60 -24.41 9.87
CA LYS A 222 -31.23 -25.50 9.10
C LYS A 222 -32.66 -25.73 9.55
N GLY A 223 -33.60 -25.35 8.70
CA GLY A 223 -35.03 -25.59 8.89
C GLY A 223 -35.54 -26.90 8.28
N GLU A 224 -36.85 -27.07 8.32
CA GLU A 224 -37.61 -28.13 7.64
C GLU A 224 -38.79 -27.49 6.90
N SER A 225 -38.91 -27.78 5.61
CA SER A 225 -39.99 -27.24 4.77
C SER A 225 -41.33 -27.88 5.10
N ALA A 226 -42.40 -27.10 5.02
CA ALA A 226 -43.78 -27.59 5.14
C ALA A 226 -44.72 -26.84 4.20
N HIS A 227 -45.90 -27.42 3.96
CA HIS A 227 -46.94 -26.73 3.19
C HIS A 227 -47.44 -25.52 3.98
N ALA A 228 -47.15 -24.31 3.49
CA ALA A 228 -47.36 -23.06 4.21
C ALA A 228 -48.80 -22.87 4.73
N ALA A 229 -49.81 -23.16 3.89
CA ALA A 229 -51.21 -23.04 4.30
C ALA A 229 -51.80 -24.30 4.99
N GLY A 230 -51.49 -25.50 4.48
CA GLY A 230 -52.18 -26.73 4.87
C GLY A 230 -51.61 -27.47 6.07
N ALA A 231 -50.32 -27.28 6.39
CA ALA A 231 -49.69 -27.92 7.54
C ALA A 231 -48.44 -27.15 8.04
N PRO A 232 -48.53 -25.85 8.34
CA PRO A 232 -47.38 -25.04 8.75
C PRO A 232 -46.67 -25.58 10.00
N TRP A 233 -47.40 -26.22 10.92
CA TRP A 233 -46.84 -26.83 12.14
C TRP A 233 -45.90 -28.02 11.88
N ARG A 234 -45.86 -28.55 10.65
CA ARG A 234 -44.90 -29.59 10.26
C ARG A 234 -43.53 -29.03 9.86
N GLY A 235 -43.39 -27.71 9.78
CA GLY A 235 -42.14 -27.06 9.41
C GLY A 235 -41.30 -26.72 10.64
N ARG A 236 -40.00 -26.49 10.41
CA ARG A 236 -39.10 -25.80 11.33
C ARG A 236 -38.57 -24.58 10.60
N SER A 237 -38.95 -23.37 11.01
CA SER A 237 -38.36 -22.16 10.43
C SER A 237 -36.86 -22.18 10.69
N ALA A 238 -36.08 -22.00 9.62
CA ALA A 238 -34.67 -21.66 9.74
C ALA A 238 -34.54 -20.21 10.21
#